data_AF-A0A150TPR5-F1
#
_entry.id   AF-A0A150TPR5-F1
#
_cell.length_a   1.000
_cell.length_b   1.000
_cell.length_c   1.000
_cell.angle_alpha   90.00
_cell.angle_beta   90.00
_cell.angle_gamma   90.00
#
_symmetry.space_group_name_H-M   'P 1'
#
loop_
_entity.id
_entity.type
_entity.pdbx_description
1 polymer ?
#
loop_
_entity_poly.entity_id
_entity_poly.type
_entity_poly.pdbx_seq_one_letter_code
_entity_poly.pdbx_strand_id
1 'polypeptide(L)'
;MRWLAVLLVACVAGCGVNPIPEPPSAPALAGDVVGALCDECDGALMDVTGGPGSVEGADLVWAVNLDRTGAPVVAPVEEDGSFALQIDAIRGHELRLQARRGAARSAPADLVAGSGVLEPAPRPLADCFRVEPELALPETAVGAASTRTLSLVHTCAAPLAIDAIALRAPAPGYLLEGATAPVVLGAGEVADLSVVLQPVEDETGEEVLLIEVSSPEVSRRAVTLFVGDAP
;
A
#
# COMPACT_ATOMS: atom_id res chain seq x y z
N MET A 1 -75.27 14.53 -40.79
CA MET A 1 -74.75 14.82 -39.43
C MET A 1 -73.82 13.66 -39.04
N ARG A 2 -72.50 13.84 -39.02
CA ARG A 2 -71.69 14.28 -37.85
C ARG A 2 -71.65 13.15 -36.79
N TRP A 3 -70.56 12.45 -36.42
CA TRP A 3 -69.12 12.78 -36.32
C TRP A 3 -68.23 11.52 -36.41
N LEU A 4 -66.98 11.72 -36.85
CA LEU A 4 -65.83 10.81 -36.69
C LEU A 4 -65.41 10.73 -35.22
N ALA A 5 -65.04 9.54 -34.74
CA ALA A 5 -64.21 9.36 -33.56
C ALA A 5 -62.93 8.59 -33.97
N VAL A 6 -61.83 9.32 -34.06
CA VAL A 6 -60.48 8.79 -34.28
C VAL A 6 -59.90 8.46 -32.90
N LEU A 7 -59.62 7.18 -32.66
CA LEU A 7 -58.95 6.70 -31.45
C LEU A 7 -57.43 6.75 -31.69
N LEU A 8 -56.79 7.73 -31.07
CA LEU A 8 -55.35 7.94 -31.05
C LEU A 8 -54.73 6.97 -30.01
N VAL A 9 -54.05 5.93 -30.49
CA VAL A 9 -53.22 5.05 -29.65
C VAL A 9 -51.88 5.75 -29.44
N ALA A 10 -51.65 6.27 -28.24
CA ALA A 10 -50.37 6.86 -27.85
C ALA A 10 -49.37 5.74 -27.49
N CYS A 11 -48.35 5.56 -28.33
CA CYS A 11 -47.14 4.81 -28.02
C CYS A 11 -46.39 5.49 -26.87
N VAL A 12 -46.43 4.91 -25.67
CA VAL A 12 -45.43 5.21 -24.64
C VAL A 12 -44.33 4.16 -24.79
N ALA A 13 -43.36 4.47 -25.65
CA ALA A 13 -42.09 3.76 -25.66
C ALA A 13 -41.41 4.08 -24.32
N GLY A 14 -41.54 3.19 -23.35
CA GLY A 14 -40.72 3.23 -22.14
C GLY A 14 -39.28 3.04 -22.57
N CYS A 15 -38.50 4.13 -22.59
CA CYS A 15 -37.05 4.06 -22.59
C CYS A 15 -36.65 3.37 -21.29
N GLY A 16 -36.56 2.04 -21.32
CA GLY A 16 -35.89 1.24 -20.31
C GLY A 16 -34.42 1.61 -20.36
N VAL A 17 -34.06 2.68 -19.66
CA VAL A 17 -32.68 2.95 -19.28
C VAL A 17 -32.35 1.80 -18.35
N ASN A 18 -31.71 0.75 -18.87
CA ASN A 18 -31.05 -0.21 -17.99
C ASN A 18 -30.05 0.62 -17.19
N PRO A 19 -30.16 0.70 -15.85
CA PRO A 19 -29.11 1.33 -15.07
C PRO A 19 -27.85 0.56 -15.41
N ILE A 20 -26.92 1.24 -16.08
CA ILE A 20 -25.56 0.72 -16.22
C ILE A 20 -25.08 0.51 -14.78
N PRO A 21 -24.65 -0.71 -14.41
CA PRO A 21 -24.03 -0.92 -13.12
C PRO A 21 -22.86 0.05 -13.01
N GLU A 22 -22.85 0.89 -11.98
CA GLU A 22 -21.68 1.72 -11.71
C GLU A 22 -20.49 0.77 -11.50
N PRO A 23 -19.35 1.03 -12.16
CA PRO A 23 -18.15 0.26 -11.91
C PRO A 23 -17.86 0.25 -10.41
N PRO A 24 -17.46 -0.90 -9.84
CA PRO A 24 -17.07 -0.94 -8.44
C PRO A 24 -15.99 0.11 -8.19
N SER A 25 -16.14 0.88 -7.12
CA SER A 25 -15.14 1.87 -6.72
C SER A 25 -13.79 1.20 -6.44
N ALA A 26 -12.71 1.92 -6.78
CA ALA A 26 -11.36 1.47 -6.46
C ALA A 26 -11.17 1.41 -4.92
N PRO A 27 -10.36 0.47 -4.41
CA PRO A 27 -10.04 0.42 -2.98
C PRO A 27 -9.41 1.73 -2.49
N ALA A 28 -9.90 2.24 -1.36
CA ALA A 28 -9.37 3.44 -0.73
C ALA A 28 -9.44 3.34 0.80
N LEU A 29 -8.40 3.89 1.46
CA LEU A 29 -8.45 4.27 2.87
C LEU A 29 -8.94 5.73 2.91
N ALA A 30 -10.22 5.92 3.25
CA ALA A 30 -10.93 7.19 3.06
C ALA A 30 -11.13 7.99 4.36
N GLY A 31 -11.19 7.31 5.50
CA GLY A 31 -11.42 7.92 6.80
C GLY A 31 -10.28 7.71 7.79
N ASP A 32 -10.50 8.19 9.01
CA ASP A 32 -9.50 8.09 10.08
C ASP A 32 -9.25 6.62 10.45
N VAL A 33 -7.98 6.35 10.76
CA VAL A 33 -7.53 5.10 11.37
C VAL A 33 -7.12 5.42 12.80
N VAL A 34 -7.67 4.66 13.76
CA VAL A 34 -7.46 4.87 15.19
C VAL A 34 -6.64 3.72 15.76
N GLY A 35 -5.57 4.07 16.47
CA GLY A 35 -4.80 3.14 17.29
C GLY A 35 -5.22 3.19 18.75
N ALA A 36 -5.39 2.02 19.36
CA ALA A 36 -5.50 1.85 20.80
C ALA A 36 -4.40 0.90 21.26
N LEU A 37 -3.51 1.41 22.12
CA LEU A 37 -2.50 0.59 22.77
C LEU A 37 -3.16 -0.19 23.91
N CYS A 38 -2.91 -1.49 23.99
CA CYS A 38 -3.34 -2.26 25.15
C CYS A 38 -2.28 -2.14 26.25
N ASP A 39 -2.42 -1.14 27.13
CA ASP A 39 -1.49 -0.92 28.25
C ASP A 39 -1.49 -2.08 29.29
N GLU A 40 -2.48 -2.97 29.21
CA GLU A 40 -2.75 -4.06 30.16
C GLU A 40 -2.52 -5.46 29.57
N CYS A 41 -2.20 -5.56 28.27
CA CYS A 41 -1.93 -6.84 27.61
C CYS A 41 -0.49 -7.29 27.86
N ASP A 42 -0.29 -8.60 28.05
CA ASP A 42 1.05 -9.21 27.97
C ASP A 42 1.50 -9.20 26.49
N GLY A 43 2.18 -8.13 26.07
CA GLY A 43 2.71 -7.99 24.71
C GLY A 43 2.61 -6.56 24.17
N ALA A 44 3.37 -6.27 23.12
CA ALA A 44 3.34 -4.99 22.42
C ALA A 44 2.24 -4.98 21.34
N LEU A 45 0.98 -5.23 21.70
CA LEU A 45 -0.12 -5.28 20.74
C LEU A 45 -0.87 -3.94 20.70
N MET A 46 -1.21 -3.50 19.49
CA MET A 46 -2.05 -2.35 19.20
C MET A 46 -3.30 -2.82 18.45
N ASP A 47 -4.47 -2.37 18.91
CA ASP A 47 -5.70 -2.43 18.14
C ASP A 47 -5.70 -1.27 17.15
N VAL A 48 -5.88 -1.58 15.87
CA VAL A 48 -5.98 -0.61 14.78
C VAL A 48 -7.35 -0.74 14.17
N THR A 49 -8.11 0.34 14.17
CA THR A 49 -9.53 0.35 13.80
C THR A 49 -9.84 1.47 12.82
N GLY A 50 -10.77 1.22 11.90
CA GLY A 50 -11.43 2.24 11.11
C GLY A 50 -12.92 2.21 11.41
N GLY A 51 -13.53 3.37 11.60
CA GLY A 51 -14.98 3.49 11.77
C GLY A 51 -15.73 3.28 10.45
N PRO A 52 -17.07 3.37 10.47
CA PRO A 52 -17.88 3.34 9.26
C PRO A 52 -17.39 4.41 8.25
N GLY A 53 -17.20 4.00 7.00
CA GLY A 53 -16.68 4.83 5.91
C GLY A 53 -15.17 5.00 5.90
N SER A 54 -14.41 4.39 6.82
CA SER A 54 -12.95 4.47 6.81
C SER A 54 -12.33 3.76 5.60
N VAL A 55 -13.04 2.78 5.02
CA VAL A 55 -12.62 2.04 3.84
C VAL A 55 -13.71 2.06 2.78
N GLU A 56 -13.33 2.31 1.53
CA GLU A 56 -14.22 2.24 0.38
C GLU A 56 -13.68 1.23 -0.64
N GLY A 57 -14.59 0.56 -1.37
CA GLY A 57 -14.19 -0.21 -2.54
C GLY A 57 -13.28 -1.41 -2.25
N ALA A 58 -13.24 -1.90 -1.01
CA ALA A 58 -12.36 -2.98 -0.56
C ALA A 58 -13.09 -4.03 0.27
N ASP A 59 -12.51 -5.23 0.34
CA ASP A 59 -13.06 -6.36 1.13
C ASP A 59 -12.16 -6.68 2.33
N LEU A 60 -10.91 -6.19 2.33
CA LEU A 60 -9.96 -6.36 3.41
C LEU A 60 -9.03 -5.16 3.57
N VAL A 61 -8.50 -5.01 4.78
CA VAL A 61 -7.33 -4.17 5.09
C VAL A 61 -6.14 -5.07 5.36
N TRP A 62 -5.05 -4.81 4.66
CA TRP A 62 -3.74 -5.39 4.93
C TRP A 62 -2.91 -4.36 5.71
N ALA A 63 -2.25 -4.80 6.77
CA ALA A 63 -1.40 -3.95 7.60
C ALA A 63 -0.08 -4.64 7.95
N VAL A 64 1.01 -3.89 7.98
CA VAL A 64 2.31 -4.39 8.43
C VAL A 64 3.02 -3.35 9.27
N ASN A 65 3.76 -3.79 10.29
CA ASN A 65 4.63 -2.93 11.07
C ASN A 65 6.00 -2.84 10.38
N LEU A 66 6.40 -1.64 9.96
CA LEU A 66 7.64 -1.37 9.25
C LEU A 66 8.89 -1.38 10.14
N ASP A 67 8.73 -1.30 11.46
CA ASP A 67 9.81 -1.34 12.45
C ASP A 67 10.01 -2.74 13.08
N ARG A 68 9.24 -3.72 12.60
CA ARG A 68 9.29 -5.11 13.08
C ARG A 68 9.31 -6.08 11.91
N THR A 69 9.76 -7.30 12.18
CA THR A 69 9.85 -8.39 11.20
C THR A 69 8.64 -9.32 11.20
N GLY A 70 7.63 -9.03 12.04
CA GLY A 70 6.40 -9.83 12.11
C GLY A 70 5.67 -9.90 10.78
N ALA A 71 4.92 -10.97 10.55
CA ALA A 71 4.10 -11.11 9.35
C ALA A 71 3.04 -9.99 9.26
N PRO A 72 2.62 -9.60 8.04
CA PRO A 72 1.47 -8.73 7.89
C PRO A 72 0.19 -9.31 8.50
N VAL A 73 -0.68 -8.44 8.95
CA VAL A 73 -2.01 -8.76 9.48
C VAL A 73 -3.04 -8.37 8.44
N VAL A 74 -4.07 -9.20 8.27
CA VAL A 74 -5.21 -8.94 7.39
C VAL A 74 -6.49 -8.98 8.19
N ALA A 75 -7.37 -8.01 7.96
CA ALA A 75 -8.71 -7.98 8.53
C ALA A 75 -9.77 -7.76 7.47
N PRO A 76 -10.96 -8.37 7.60
CA PRO A 76 -12.08 -8.08 6.72
C PRO A 76 -12.56 -6.63 6.91
N VAL A 77 -13.16 -6.10 5.85
CA VAL A 77 -13.90 -4.82 5.86
C VAL A 77 -15.39 -5.13 5.92
N GLU A 78 -16.08 -4.49 6.85
CA GLU A 78 -17.53 -4.64 7.03
C GLU A 78 -18.30 -3.89 5.93
N GLU A 79 -19.60 -4.17 5.77
CA GLU A 79 -20.45 -3.53 4.74
C GLU A 79 -20.47 -1.99 4.85
N ASP A 80 -20.29 -1.45 6.05
CA ASP A 80 -20.26 -0.01 6.30
C ASP A 80 -18.87 0.62 6.13
N GLY A 81 -17.86 -0.16 5.72
CA GLY A 81 -16.48 0.30 5.52
C GLY A 81 -15.63 0.34 6.79
N SER A 82 -16.13 -0.17 7.92
CA SER A 82 -15.35 -0.31 9.14
C SER A 82 -14.44 -1.54 9.12
N PHE A 83 -13.39 -1.53 9.94
CA PHE A 83 -12.49 -2.68 10.14
C PHE A 83 -11.84 -2.62 11.52
N ALA A 84 -11.37 -3.78 12.00
CA ALA A 84 -10.56 -3.89 13.21
C ALA A 84 -9.50 -4.97 13.05
N LEU A 85 -8.26 -4.67 13.41
CA LEU A 85 -7.14 -5.61 13.43
C LEU A 85 -6.26 -5.39 14.65
N GLN A 86 -5.51 -6.42 15.03
CA GLN A 86 -4.52 -6.33 16.10
C GLN A 86 -3.13 -6.60 15.53
N ILE A 87 -2.18 -5.72 15.80
CA ILE A 87 -0.81 -5.81 15.25
C ILE A 87 0.23 -5.60 16.35
N ASP A 88 1.37 -6.30 16.24
CA ASP A 88 2.54 -6.06 17.11
C ASP A 88 3.13 -4.68 16.81
N ALA A 89 2.82 -3.71 17.66
CA ALA A 89 3.27 -2.34 17.58
C ALA A 89 3.27 -1.63 18.94
N ILE A 90 4.24 -0.74 19.13
CA ILE A 90 4.26 0.24 20.21
C ILE A 90 4.22 1.65 19.63
N ARG A 91 3.98 2.64 20.48
CA ARG A 91 4.02 4.06 20.10
C ARG A 91 5.30 4.41 19.35
N GLY A 92 5.16 5.13 18.24
CA GLY A 92 6.26 5.60 17.41
C GLY A 92 6.72 4.62 16.34
N HIS A 93 6.28 3.36 16.39
CA HIS A 93 6.43 2.48 15.22
C HIS A 93 5.63 3.04 14.04
N GLU A 94 6.04 2.69 12.84
CA GLU A 94 5.41 3.05 11.60
C GLU A 94 4.67 1.83 11.04
N LEU A 95 3.39 2.01 10.73
CA LEU A 95 2.51 0.99 10.19
C LEU A 95 2.19 1.34 8.74
N ARG A 96 2.25 0.36 7.85
CA ARG A 96 1.72 0.50 6.49
C ARG A 96 0.39 -0.20 6.39
N LEU A 97 -0.65 0.52 5.96
CA LEU A 97 -1.98 -0.01 5.69
C LEU A 97 -2.33 0.12 4.21
N GLN A 98 -3.10 -0.84 3.70
CA GLN A 98 -3.72 -0.79 2.38
C GLN A 98 -5.11 -1.44 2.40
N ALA A 99 -6.08 -0.77 1.79
CA ALA A 99 -7.37 -1.35 1.46
C ALA A 99 -7.24 -2.18 0.17
N ARG A 100 -7.83 -3.38 0.12
CA ARG A 100 -7.68 -4.29 -1.04
C ARG A 100 -8.97 -5.01 -1.41
N ARG A 101 -9.12 -5.31 -2.70
CA ARG A 101 -10.19 -6.13 -3.30
C ARG A 101 -9.61 -7.00 -4.40
N GLY A 102 -9.50 -8.30 -4.17
CA GLY A 102 -8.77 -9.19 -5.08
C GLY A 102 -7.35 -8.69 -5.30
N ALA A 103 -6.97 -8.48 -6.57
CA ALA A 103 -5.68 -7.88 -6.93
C ALA A 103 -5.64 -6.34 -6.82
N ALA A 104 -6.79 -5.67 -6.73
CA ALA A 104 -6.83 -4.21 -6.61
C ALA A 104 -6.44 -3.75 -5.21
N ARG A 105 -5.73 -2.63 -5.13
CA ARG A 105 -5.09 -2.12 -3.90
C ARG A 105 -5.20 -0.59 -3.88
N SER A 106 -5.38 -0.02 -2.70
CA SER A 106 -5.21 1.42 -2.51
C SER A 106 -3.73 1.78 -2.54
N ALA A 107 -3.42 3.07 -2.71
CA ALA A 107 -2.09 3.57 -2.35
C ALA A 107 -1.77 3.19 -0.88
N PRO A 108 -0.51 2.87 -0.56
CA PRO A 108 -0.13 2.57 0.81
C PRO A 108 -0.19 3.81 1.70
N ALA A 109 -0.79 3.67 2.87
CA ALA A 109 -0.82 4.68 3.91
C ALA A 109 0.17 4.29 5.02
N ASP A 110 1.23 5.07 5.16
CA ASP A 110 2.20 4.90 6.24
C ASP A 110 1.80 5.81 7.40
N LEU A 111 1.52 5.23 8.57
CA LEU A 111 0.96 5.89 9.75
C LEU A 111 1.85 5.65 10.98
N VAL A 112 1.98 6.64 11.84
CA VAL A 112 2.72 6.51 13.10
C VAL A 112 1.79 5.95 14.17
N ALA A 113 2.15 4.79 14.72
CA ALA A 113 1.47 4.15 15.82
C ALA A 113 1.41 5.09 17.04
N GLY A 114 0.19 5.34 17.51
CA GLY A 114 -0.12 6.21 18.64
C GLY A 114 -1.43 5.79 19.33
N SER A 115 -1.95 6.67 20.18
CA SER A 115 -3.26 6.48 20.82
C SER A 115 -4.21 7.53 20.26
N GLY A 116 -5.36 7.10 19.73
CA GLY A 116 -6.27 7.97 18.97
C GLY A 116 -6.03 7.87 17.47
N VAL A 117 -6.40 8.91 16.73
CA VAL A 117 -6.19 8.96 15.27
C VAL A 117 -4.69 8.87 14.98
N LEU A 118 -4.32 7.96 14.07
CA LEU A 118 -2.94 7.76 13.66
C LEU A 118 -2.56 8.80 12.62
N GLU A 119 -1.42 9.45 12.83
CA GLU A 119 -0.92 10.50 11.95
C GLU A 119 -0.10 9.91 10.80
N PRO A 120 -0.11 10.52 9.61
CA PRO A 120 0.79 10.13 8.53
C PRO A 120 2.27 10.18 8.96
N ALA A 121 3.03 9.17 8.55
CA ALA A 121 4.46 9.09 8.81
C ALA A 121 5.20 10.27 8.16
N PRO A 122 6.03 11.04 8.89
CA PRO A 122 6.76 12.17 8.32
C PRO A 122 7.66 11.74 7.16
N ARG A 123 7.59 12.49 6.05
CA ARG A 123 8.41 12.29 4.85
C ARG A 123 9.15 13.58 4.46
N PRO A 124 10.15 14.03 5.24
CA PRO A 124 10.79 15.33 5.04
C PRO A 124 11.43 15.49 3.65
N LEU A 125 11.88 14.39 3.04
CA LEU A 125 12.47 14.40 1.70
C LEU A 125 11.47 14.11 0.57
N ALA A 126 10.14 14.10 0.81
CA ALA A 126 9.12 13.74 -0.20
C ALA A 126 9.22 14.54 -1.50
N ASP A 127 9.57 15.81 -1.39
CA ASP A 127 9.60 16.71 -2.55
C ASP A 127 10.82 16.44 -3.45
N CYS A 128 11.94 15.99 -2.87
CA CYS A 128 13.21 15.89 -3.56
C CYS A 128 13.77 14.48 -3.69
N PHE A 129 13.37 13.50 -2.88
CA PHE A 129 13.77 12.10 -2.99
C PHE A 129 12.54 11.22 -3.21
N ARG A 130 12.37 10.75 -4.44
CA ARG A 130 11.21 9.97 -4.89
C ARG A 130 11.61 8.52 -5.12
N VAL A 131 10.80 7.65 -4.56
CA VAL A 131 10.87 6.20 -4.76
C VAL A 131 9.42 5.74 -4.88
N GLU A 132 9.12 4.93 -5.89
CA GLU A 132 7.79 4.36 -6.04
C GLU A 132 7.46 3.52 -4.80
N PRO A 133 6.27 3.69 -4.18
CA PRO A 133 5.96 3.07 -2.90
C PRO A 133 5.64 1.57 -3.04
N GLU A 134 5.51 1.08 -4.27
CA GLU A 134 5.27 -0.32 -4.58
C GLU A 134 6.02 -0.72 -5.87
N LEU A 135 6.42 -1.99 -5.95
CA LEU A 135 7.10 -2.57 -7.12
C LEU A 135 6.49 -3.94 -7.44
N ALA A 136 5.77 -3.99 -8.55
CA ALA A 136 5.15 -5.22 -9.06
C ALA A 136 6.18 -6.07 -9.82
N LEU A 137 6.43 -7.28 -9.34
CA LEU A 137 7.30 -8.27 -9.97
C LEU A 137 6.46 -9.25 -10.79
N PRO A 138 6.91 -9.64 -12.00
CA PRO A 138 6.20 -10.61 -12.81
C PRO A 138 6.02 -11.95 -12.08
N GLU A 139 4.88 -12.60 -12.29
CA GLU A 139 4.70 -14.00 -11.91
C GLU A 139 5.85 -14.85 -12.45
N THR A 140 6.48 -15.60 -11.55
CA THR A 140 7.71 -16.36 -11.83
C THR A 140 7.55 -17.76 -11.27
N ALA A 141 7.87 -18.79 -12.06
CA ALA A 141 7.80 -20.17 -11.60
C ALA A 141 8.92 -20.48 -10.59
N VAL A 142 8.68 -21.45 -9.70
CA VAL A 142 9.70 -21.94 -8.74
C VAL A 142 10.99 -22.33 -9.46
N GLY A 143 12.12 -21.83 -8.96
CA GLY A 143 13.45 -22.07 -9.54
C GLY A 143 13.80 -21.22 -10.77
N ALA A 144 12.85 -20.45 -11.32
CA ALA A 144 13.12 -19.39 -12.29
C ALA A 144 13.39 -18.05 -11.59
N ALA A 145 13.87 -17.06 -12.35
CA ALA A 145 14.10 -15.71 -11.85
C ALA A 145 13.48 -14.66 -12.77
N SER A 146 12.92 -13.61 -12.18
CA SER A 146 12.54 -12.37 -12.87
C SER A 146 13.12 -11.17 -12.14
N THR A 147 13.18 -10.03 -12.82
CA THR A 147 13.82 -8.83 -12.28
C THR A 147 13.00 -7.59 -12.61
N ARG A 148 12.95 -6.65 -11.66
CA ARG A 148 12.47 -5.29 -11.86
C ARG A 148 13.46 -4.30 -11.29
N THR A 149 13.56 -3.15 -11.96
CA THR A 149 14.41 -2.05 -11.51
C THR A 149 13.56 -1.04 -10.77
N LEU A 150 14.02 -0.68 -9.56
CA LEU A 150 13.54 0.44 -8.77
C LEU A 150 14.56 1.58 -8.89
N SER A 151 14.14 2.68 -9.49
CA SER A 151 14.99 3.87 -9.61
C SER A 151 14.89 4.73 -8.34
N LEU A 152 16.06 5.05 -7.78
CA LEU A 152 16.22 5.93 -6.64
C LEU A 152 16.54 7.33 -7.18
N VAL A 153 15.50 8.13 -7.40
CA VAL A 153 15.63 9.45 -8.02
C VAL A 153 15.64 10.52 -6.95
N HIS A 154 16.69 11.36 -6.95
CA HIS A 154 16.70 12.55 -6.10
C HIS A 154 17.12 13.84 -6.82
N THR A 155 16.55 14.94 -6.35
CA THR A 155 16.76 16.32 -6.82
C THR A 155 17.09 17.25 -5.66
N CYS A 156 17.43 16.68 -4.49
CA CYS A 156 17.80 17.44 -3.31
C CYS A 156 19.03 18.32 -3.62
N ALA A 157 19.06 19.53 -3.06
CA ALA A 157 20.17 20.46 -3.28
C ALA A 157 21.48 19.98 -2.64
N ALA A 158 21.37 19.21 -1.56
CA ALA A 158 22.48 18.57 -0.88
C ALA A 158 22.59 17.08 -1.29
N PRO A 159 23.79 16.47 -1.16
CA PRO A 159 23.97 15.04 -1.39
C PRO A 159 23.04 14.19 -0.51
N LEU A 160 22.51 13.12 -1.11
CA LEU A 160 21.65 12.14 -0.43
C LEU A 160 22.53 11.02 0.11
N ALA A 161 22.57 10.84 1.43
CA ALA A 161 23.26 9.70 2.05
C ALA A 161 22.26 8.60 2.40
N ILE A 162 22.35 7.48 1.70
CA ILE A 162 21.55 6.28 1.94
C ILE A 162 22.39 5.34 2.81
N ASP A 163 21.94 5.09 4.03
CA ASP A 163 22.68 4.31 5.02
C ASP A 163 22.37 2.81 4.93
N ALA A 164 21.12 2.47 4.59
CA ALA A 164 20.67 1.09 4.47
C ALA A 164 19.65 0.92 3.34
N ILE A 165 19.75 -0.21 2.64
CA ILE A 165 18.77 -0.73 1.68
C ILE A 165 18.60 -2.21 2.05
N ALA A 166 17.45 -2.58 2.61
CA ALA A 166 17.22 -3.93 3.11
C ALA A 166 15.74 -4.30 3.13
N LEU A 167 15.44 -5.60 3.01
CA LEU A 167 14.11 -6.11 3.29
C LEU A 167 13.82 -5.99 4.78
N ARG A 168 12.58 -5.61 5.11
CA ARG A 168 12.11 -5.46 6.49
C ARG A 168 12.16 -6.79 7.25
N ALA A 169 11.78 -7.91 6.62
CA ALA A 169 11.94 -9.25 7.17
C ALA A 169 12.67 -10.17 6.17
N PRO A 170 13.26 -11.29 6.63
CA PRO A 170 13.88 -12.27 5.74
C PRO A 170 12.85 -12.86 4.77
N ALA A 171 13.10 -12.69 3.47
CA ALA A 171 12.25 -13.25 2.41
C ALA A 171 13.14 -13.93 1.35
N PRO A 172 13.36 -15.26 1.43
CA PRO A 172 14.36 -15.98 0.62
C PRO A 172 14.07 -15.99 -0.89
N GLY A 173 12.86 -15.60 -1.29
CA GLY A 173 12.48 -15.43 -2.70
C GLY A 173 12.88 -14.09 -3.32
N TYR A 174 13.38 -13.14 -2.52
CA TYR A 174 13.80 -11.82 -3.01
C TYR A 174 15.30 -11.61 -2.84
N LEU A 175 15.95 -11.13 -3.89
CA LEU A 175 17.35 -10.74 -3.91
C LEU A 175 17.48 -9.29 -4.37
N LEU A 176 18.42 -8.57 -3.78
CA LEU A 176 18.70 -7.17 -4.08
C LEU A 176 20.07 -7.06 -4.76
N GLU A 177 20.11 -6.45 -5.94
CA GLU A 177 21.32 -6.25 -6.75
C GLU A 177 21.44 -4.79 -7.21
N GLY A 178 22.63 -4.34 -7.61
CA GLY A 178 22.84 -2.96 -8.08
C GLY A 178 23.23 -2.02 -6.95
N ALA A 179 22.44 -0.97 -6.69
CA ALA A 179 22.72 0.00 -5.64
C ALA A 179 22.87 -0.68 -4.26
N THR A 180 24.03 -0.52 -3.63
CA THR A 180 24.32 -1.05 -2.29
C THR A 180 24.54 0.08 -1.30
N ALA A 181 23.94 -0.03 -0.12
CA ALA A 181 24.22 0.88 0.99
C ALA A 181 25.40 0.38 1.85
N PRO A 182 26.17 1.29 2.49
CA PRO A 182 26.00 2.74 2.47
C PRO A 182 26.47 3.36 1.14
N VAL A 183 25.76 4.39 0.67
CA VAL A 183 26.10 5.14 -0.55
C VAL A 183 25.71 6.61 -0.42
N VAL A 184 26.50 7.50 -1.03
CA VAL A 184 26.19 8.93 -1.14
C VAL A 184 25.99 9.27 -2.61
N LEU A 185 24.81 9.82 -2.93
CA LEU A 185 24.46 10.26 -4.27
C LEU A 185 24.59 11.80 -4.35
N GLY A 186 25.39 12.27 -5.30
CA GLY A 186 25.50 13.69 -5.63
C GLY A 186 24.23 14.22 -6.30
N ALA A 187 24.03 15.54 -6.28
CA ALA A 187 22.85 16.15 -6.89
C ALA A 187 22.75 15.80 -8.39
N GLY A 188 21.63 15.19 -8.78
CA GLY A 188 21.36 14.75 -10.16
C GLY A 188 21.91 13.37 -10.50
N GLU A 189 22.61 12.69 -9.58
CA GLU A 189 22.94 11.28 -9.72
C GLU A 189 21.70 10.42 -9.49
N VAL A 190 21.62 9.32 -10.24
CA VAL A 190 20.57 8.32 -10.11
C VAL A 190 21.23 7.01 -9.72
N ALA A 191 20.62 6.30 -8.79
CA ALA A 191 20.99 4.94 -8.47
C ALA A 191 19.83 4.01 -8.80
N ASP A 192 20.12 2.88 -9.42
CA ASP A 192 19.13 1.84 -9.71
C ASP A 192 19.37 0.64 -8.81
N LEU A 193 18.28 0.16 -8.20
CA LEU A 193 18.24 -1.08 -7.45
C LEU A 193 17.48 -2.12 -8.28
N SER A 194 18.10 -3.25 -8.55
CA SER A 194 17.44 -4.40 -9.15
C SER A 194 16.88 -5.31 -8.06
N VAL A 195 15.58 -5.52 -8.09
CA VAL A 195 14.89 -6.51 -7.25
C VAL A 195 14.69 -7.76 -8.10
N VAL A 196 15.31 -8.86 -7.70
CA VAL A 196 15.19 -10.15 -8.35
C VAL A 196 14.24 -11.02 -7.53
N LEU A 197 13.21 -11.54 -8.19
CA LEU A 197 12.30 -12.54 -7.64
C LEU A 197 12.76 -13.92 -8.10
N GLN A 198 13.10 -14.79 -7.16
CA GLN A 198 13.45 -16.19 -7.39
C GLN A 198 12.66 -17.08 -6.41
N PRO A 199 11.42 -17.47 -6.76
CA PRO A 199 10.55 -18.20 -5.84
C PRO A 199 11.15 -19.56 -5.45
N VAL A 200 11.12 -19.83 -4.15
CA VAL A 200 11.54 -21.12 -3.57
C VAL A 200 10.33 -22.01 -3.21
N GLU A 201 9.14 -21.42 -3.23
CA GLU A 201 7.83 -22.06 -2.98
C GLU A 201 6.82 -21.50 -4.00
N ASP A 202 5.70 -22.19 -4.18
CA ASP A 202 4.67 -21.79 -5.18
C ASP A 202 4.06 -20.41 -4.90
N GLU A 203 3.96 -20.03 -3.62
CA GLU A 203 3.50 -18.71 -3.20
C GLU A 203 4.67 -17.89 -2.68
N THR A 204 4.95 -16.76 -3.35
CA THR A 204 5.87 -15.76 -2.81
C THR A 204 5.06 -14.70 -2.08
N GLY A 205 5.26 -14.59 -0.77
CA GLY A 205 4.66 -13.54 0.03
C GLY A 205 5.11 -12.14 -0.40
N GLU A 206 4.30 -11.15 -0.08
CA GLU A 206 4.69 -9.75 -0.18
C GLU A 206 5.73 -9.42 0.90
N GLU A 207 6.65 -8.51 0.59
CA GLU A 207 7.57 -7.97 1.58
C GLU A 207 7.79 -6.48 1.33
N VAL A 208 8.32 -5.76 2.32
CA VAL A 208 8.66 -4.34 2.22
C VAL A 208 10.17 -4.18 2.17
N LEU A 209 10.66 -3.52 1.12
CA LEU A 209 12.01 -2.98 1.05
C LEU A 209 12.05 -1.63 1.78
N LEU A 210 13.00 -1.47 2.69
CA LEU A 210 13.28 -0.23 3.42
C LEU A 210 14.55 0.43 2.88
N ILE A 211 14.48 1.73 2.68
CA ILE A 211 15.61 2.59 2.28
C ILE A 211 15.73 3.69 3.34
N GLU A 212 16.82 3.67 4.09
CA GLU A 212 17.09 4.59 5.20
C GLU A 212 18.09 5.65 4.77
N VAL A 213 17.78 6.90 5.08
CA VAL A 213 18.54 8.09 4.68
C VAL A 213 18.84 8.92 5.92
N SER A 214 20.09 9.39 6.06
CA SER A 214 20.50 10.31 7.14
C SER A 214 20.79 11.73 6.66
N SER A 215 21.00 11.95 5.36
CA SER A 215 21.33 13.26 4.79
C SER A 215 20.52 13.51 3.52
N PRO A 216 19.98 14.72 3.31
CA PRO A 216 20.15 15.91 4.15
C PRO A 216 19.29 15.94 5.43
N GLU A 217 18.28 15.07 5.51
CA GLU A 217 17.44 14.90 6.69
C GLU A 217 17.19 13.40 6.89
N VAL A 218 16.94 13.00 8.14
CA VAL A 218 16.59 11.62 8.45
C VAL A 218 15.24 11.30 7.82
N SER A 219 15.21 10.28 6.96
CA SER A 219 14.00 9.84 6.27
C SER A 219 14.07 8.35 5.98
N ARG A 220 12.90 7.71 5.90
CA ARG A 220 12.77 6.33 5.44
C ARG A 220 11.81 6.27 4.26
N ARG A 221 12.11 5.42 3.27
CA ARG A 221 11.18 5.00 2.23
C ARG A 221 10.88 3.53 2.40
N ALA A 222 9.62 3.17 2.22
CA ALA A 222 9.15 1.80 2.21
C ALA A 222 8.54 1.49 0.84
N VAL A 223 8.97 0.38 0.23
CA VAL A 223 8.51 -0.08 -1.07
C VAL A 223 7.92 -1.47 -0.91
N THR A 224 6.62 -1.62 -1.15
CA THR A 224 5.96 -2.93 -1.12
C THR A 224 6.38 -3.70 -2.38
N LEU A 225 7.06 -4.82 -2.19
CA LEU A 225 7.37 -5.80 -3.21
C LEU A 225 6.24 -6.82 -3.26
N PHE A 226 5.66 -7.03 -4.43
CA PHE A 226 4.58 -7.99 -4.61
C PHE A 226 4.66 -8.64 -5.99
N VAL A 227 4.04 -9.81 -6.12
CA VAL A 227 3.95 -10.55 -7.38
C VAL A 227 2.61 -10.26 -8.05
N GLY A 228 2.64 -9.93 -9.34
CA GLY A 228 1.45 -9.67 -10.14
C GLY A 228 1.59 -8.42 -11.00
N ASP A 229 0.48 -7.97 -11.56
CA ASP A 229 0.42 -6.72 -12.31
C ASP A 229 0.35 -5.52 -11.35
N ALA A 230 1.01 -4.42 -11.73
CA ALA A 230 0.82 -3.15 -11.03
C ALA A 230 -0.65 -2.70 -11.16
N PRO A 231 -1.26 -2.14 -10.09
CA PRO A 231 -2.63 -1.65 -10.13
C PRO A 231 -2.86 -0.53 -11.16
#